data_AF-A0A498MB58-F1
#
_entry.id   AF-A0A498MB58-F1
#
_cell.length_a   1.000
_cell.length_b   1.000
_cell.length_c   1.000
_cell.angle_alpha   90.00
_cell.angle_beta   90.00
_cell.angle_gamma   90.00
#
_symmetry.space_group_name_H-M   'P 1'
#
loop_
_entity.id
_entity.type
_entity.pdbx_description
1 polymer ?
#
loop_
_entity_poly.entity_id
_entity_poly.type
_entity_poly.pdbx_seq_one_letter_code
_entity_poly.pdbx_strand_id
1 'polypeptide(L)'
;MSRSHSLPGALNLSALATSLPDTESRAVFLVIGYSDAEVSDACRELKRAYDNQCTTQTFTPDEMNCLTPDEMDQLLFKVDSLHLKVEMNSSEEWVVKGLKDGVNEVLKLTKDAALRQSREKAQDLLYSQVTWCILGLHGVWQKVPKDINFKLEKKDVKDGFVDTKGVQWTVDLQNMEATSCDSGQVTALKRLENLPDFAVPIYWDNMNKSETFKVIELDQSSGEYETVKMDFKRTVTKTVLKIQRIQNINLRRLYEVRKTELENRNDSMGAGEKILYHGTSKESCTSIMNTNFNRSLAGQNATVYGQGTYFAVNASYSSNPIYAVPAADGNQYMFVARVLTGYHTQGQTNMKTPPVRVAPDHLYDSVVDNTLNPSMFVVFHDCQAYPDYLITFK
;
A
#
# COMPACT_ATOMS: atom_id res chain seq x y z
N MET A 1 -2.21 20.94 21.36
CA MET A 1 -3.45 20.15 21.20
C MET A 1 -3.14 18.90 20.41
N SER A 2 -2.58 17.88 21.07
CA SER A 2 -2.34 16.58 20.45
C SER A 2 -3.54 15.69 20.74
N ARG A 3 -4.31 15.38 19.69
CA ARG A 3 -5.27 14.28 19.72
C ARG A 3 -4.46 12.99 19.63
N SER A 4 -4.18 12.38 20.77
CA SER A 4 -3.78 10.98 20.84
C SER A 4 -4.99 10.14 20.41
N HIS A 5 -4.85 9.41 19.32
CA HIS A 5 -5.79 8.36 18.95
C HIS A 5 -5.81 7.31 20.07
N SER A 6 -6.94 7.26 20.79
CA SER A 6 -7.26 6.18 21.70
C SER A 6 -7.41 4.89 20.91
N LEU A 7 -6.60 3.87 21.25
CA LEU A 7 -6.88 2.48 20.90
C LEU A 7 -8.33 2.13 21.29
N PRO A 8 -9.06 1.32 20.49
CA PRO A 8 -10.38 0.86 20.89
C PRO A 8 -10.23 0.12 22.22
N GLY A 9 -11.10 0.48 23.17
CA GLY A 9 -10.99 0.07 24.55
C GLY A 9 -10.83 -1.44 24.70
N ALA A 10 -9.91 -1.84 25.58
CA ALA A 10 -9.89 -3.19 26.11
C ALA A 10 -11.28 -3.49 26.67
N LEU A 11 -11.97 -4.44 26.04
CA LEU A 11 -13.23 -4.98 26.53
C LEU A 11 -12.95 -5.59 27.91
N ASN A 12 -13.56 -5.02 28.95
CA ASN A 12 -13.47 -5.58 30.29
C ASN A 12 -14.43 -6.79 30.37
N LEU A 13 -13.90 -7.97 30.05
CA LEU A 13 -14.65 -9.23 29.93
C LEU A 13 -15.06 -9.83 31.28
N SER A 14 -14.62 -9.25 32.41
CA SER A 14 -14.99 -9.74 33.75
C SER A 14 -16.50 -9.62 34.06
N ALA A 15 -17.21 -8.72 33.37
CA ALA A 15 -18.66 -8.53 33.51
C ALA A 15 -19.50 -9.61 32.80
N LEU A 16 -18.95 -10.27 31.76
CA LEU A 16 -19.63 -11.37 31.06
C LEU A 16 -19.60 -12.67 31.87
N ALA A 17 -18.55 -12.88 32.67
CA ALA A 17 -18.44 -14.04 33.55
C ALA A 17 -19.42 -13.99 34.75
N THR A 18 -19.98 -12.82 35.07
CA THR A 18 -20.84 -12.59 36.24
C THR A 18 -22.33 -12.46 35.92
N SER A 19 -22.73 -12.53 34.64
CA SER A 19 -24.12 -12.29 34.22
C SER A 19 -24.71 -13.35 33.28
N LEU A 20 -24.31 -14.62 33.43
CA LEU A 20 -25.07 -15.69 32.78
C LEU A 20 -26.42 -15.89 33.51
N PRO A 21 -27.55 -15.86 32.78
CA PRO A 21 -28.87 -16.03 33.38
C PRO A 21 -29.03 -17.43 33.98
N ASP A 22 -29.63 -17.43 35.15
CA ASP A 22 -30.06 -18.60 35.92
C ASP A 22 -31.15 -19.36 35.13
N THR A 23 -30.76 -20.18 34.16
CA THR A 23 -31.65 -21.15 33.50
C THR A 23 -31.04 -22.53 33.61
N GLU A 24 -31.19 -23.10 34.79
CA GLU A 24 -30.96 -24.51 35.08
C GLU A 24 -31.94 -25.40 34.31
N SER A 25 -31.63 -25.70 33.05
CA SER A 25 -32.13 -26.92 32.40
C SER A 25 -31.45 -28.14 33.02
N ARG A 26 -31.68 -28.39 34.32
CA ARG A 26 -31.16 -29.57 35.01
C ARG A 26 -32.04 -30.77 34.68
N ALA A 27 -31.47 -31.75 33.97
CA ALA A 27 -32.06 -33.08 33.92
C ALA A 27 -31.89 -33.73 35.30
N VAL A 28 -33.00 -33.86 36.05
CA VAL A 28 -33.01 -34.52 37.35
C VAL A 28 -33.38 -35.99 37.15
N PHE A 29 -32.49 -36.89 37.55
CA PHE A 29 -32.73 -38.32 37.53
C PHE A 29 -33.12 -38.79 38.93
N LEU A 30 -34.26 -39.46 39.07
CA LEU A 30 -34.61 -40.20 40.27
C LEU A 30 -34.13 -41.64 40.12
N VAL A 31 -33.17 -42.06 40.95
CA VAL A 31 -32.61 -43.42 40.96
C VAL A 31 -33.20 -44.18 42.13
N ILE A 32 -33.83 -45.33 41.87
CA ILE A 32 -34.48 -46.18 42.88
C ILE A 32 -33.82 -47.56 42.82
N GLY A 33 -33.45 -48.13 43.97
CA GLY A 33 -32.77 -49.43 44.08
C GLY A 33 -33.13 -50.15 45.39
N TYR A 34 -32.66 -51.38 45.58
CA TYR A 34 -33.03 -52.21 46.74
C TYR A 34 -32.15 -51.95 47.97
N SER A 35 -30.99 -51.30 47.80
CA SER A 35 -30.12 -50.83 48.88
C SER A 35 -29.43 -49.50 48.57
N ASP A 36 -28.99 -48.79 49.60
CA ASP A 36 -28.23 -47.54 49.45
C ASP A 36 -26.94 -47.73 48.64
N ALA A 37 -26.29 -48.89 48.76
CA ALA A 37 -25.08 -49.22 48.03
C ALA A 37 -25.33 -49.32 46.52
N GLU A 38 -26.41 -50.01 46.10
CA GLU A 38 -26.79 -50.13 44.69
C GLU A 38 -27.17 -48.78 44.08
N VAL A 39 -27.92 -47.94 44.82
CA VAL A 39 -28.29 -46.59 44.37
C VAL A 39 -27.05 -45.71 44.20
N SER A 40 -26.12 -45.75 45.16
CA SER A 40 -24.86 -45.01 45.09
C SER A 40 -23.99 -45.44 43.91
N ASP A 41 -23.91 -46.74 43.64
CA ASP A 41 -23.14 -47.29 42.53
C ASP A 41 -23.74 -46.90 41.18
N ALA A 42 -25.06 -47.00 41.02
CA ALA A 42 -25.77 -46.53 39.83
C ALA A 42 -25.59 -45.02 39.58
N CYS A 43 -25.68 -44.20 40.62
CA CYS A 43 -25.40 -42.76 40.53
C CYS A 43 -23.95 -42.48 40.08
N ARG A 44 -22.98 -43.25 40.58
CA ARG A 44 -21.57 -43.13 40.18
C ARG A 44 -21.35 -43.55 38.73
N GLU A 45 -22.03 -44.58 38.25
CA GLU A 45 -21.98 -45.01 36.86
C GLU A 45 -22.63 -44.00 35.91
N LEU A 46 -23.79 -43.46 36.26
CA LEU A 46 -24.44 -42.39 35.48
C LEU A 46 -23.55 -41.16 35.37
N LYS A 47 -22.94 -40.74 36.49
CA LYS A 47 -21.98 -39.64 36.49
C LYS A 47 -20.77 -39.94 35.61
N ARG A 48 -20.19 -41.14 35.74
CA ARG A 48 -19.07 -41.57 34.89
C ARG A 48 -19.46 -41.61 33.41
N ALA A 49 -20.66 -42.07 33.08
CA ALA A 49 -21.15 -42.11 31.70
C ALA A 49 -21.31 -40.69 31.12
N TYR A 50 -21.84 -39.75 31.91
CA TYR A 50 -21.92 -38.33 31.53
C TYR A 50 -20.53 -37.69 31.38
N ASP A 51 -19.65 -37.87 32.36
CA ASP A 51 -18.29 -37.33 32.35
C ASP A 51 -17.50 -37.87 31.14
N ASN A 52 -17.70 -39.14 30.76
CA ASN A 52 -17.11 -39.75 29.57
C ASN A 52 -17.58 -39.11 28.25
N GLN A 53 -18.74 -38.44 28.24
CA GLN A 53 -19.26 -37.69 27.08
C GLN A 53 -18.87 -36.20 27.13
N CYS A 54 -18.34 -35.73 28.25
CA CYS A 54 -17.87 -34.37 28.39
C CYS A 54 -16.40 -34.24 27.96
N THR A 55 -16.01 -33.02 27.62
CA THR A 55 -14.63 -32.64 27.40
C THR A 55 -14.39 -31.25 27.97
N THR A 56 -13.12 -30.91 28.16
CA THR A 56 -12.68 -29.59 28.59
C THR A 56 -11.66 -29.09 27.58
N GLN A 57 -11.81 -27.84 27.14
CA GLN A 57 -10.81 -27.15 26.36
C GLN A 57 -10.45 -25.82 27.00
N THR A 58 -9.18 -25.45 26.85
CA THR A 58 -8.63 -24.19 27.35
C THR A 58 -8.19 -23.36 26.16
N PHE A 59 -8.52 -22.07 26.18
CA PHE A 59 -8.20 -21.10 25.15
C PHE A 59 -7.40 -19.95 25.76
N THR A 60 -6.28 -19.62 25.12
CA THR A 60 -5.42 -18.53 25.54
C THR A 60 -6.04 -17.16 25.22
N PRO A 61 -5.64 -16.09 25.92
CA PRO A 61 -6.08 -14.73 25.59
C PRO A 61 -5.79 -14.36 24.12
N ASP A 62 -4.65 -14.77 23.59
CA ASP A 62 -4.26 -14.49 22.19
C ASP A 62 -5.19 -15.16 21.18
N GLU A 63 -5.63 -16.40 21.44
CA GLU A 63 -6.60 -17.09 20.59
C GLU A 63 -7.97 -16.40 20.64
N MET A 64 -8.42 -15.97 21.82
CA MET A 64 -9.68 -15.26 21.97
C MET A 64 -9.64 -13.87 21.33
N ASN A 65 -8.48 -13.20 21.33
CA ASN A 65 -8.25 -11.92 20.65
C ASN A 65 -8.26 -12.03 19.12
N CYS A 66 -8.27 -13.24 18.54
CA CYS A 66 -8.42 -13.43 17.10
C CYS A 66 -9.87 -13.28 16.62
N LEU A 67 -10.84 -13.39 17.52
CA LEU A 67 -12.27 -13.32 17.24
C LEU A 67 -12.70 -11.89 16.91
N THR A 68 -13.48 -11.74 15.85
CA THR A 68 -14.23 -10.51 15.58
C THR A 68 -15.38 -10.35 16.57
N PRO A 69 -15.96 -9.14 16.72
CA PRO A 69 -17.15 -8.94 17.54
C PRO A 69 -18.29 -9.91 17.18
N ASP A 70 -18.58 -10.10 15.90
CA ASP A 70 -19.64 -11.00 15.44
C ASP A 70 -19.34 -12.48 15.73
N GLU A 71 -18.08 -12.91 15.57
CA GLU A 71 -17.66 -14.28 15.93
C GLU A 71 -17.69 -14.50 17.45
N MET A 72 -17.40 -13.47 18.25
CA MET A 72 -17.53 -13.51 19.71
C MET A 72 -19.01 -13.66 20.12
N ASP A 73 -19.91 -12.90 19.51
CA ASP A 73 -21.35 -13.03 19.77
C ASP A 73 -21.87 -14.44 19.38
N GLN A 74 -21.38 -14.99 18.27
CA GLN A 74 -21.68 -16.37 17.88
C GLN A 74 -21.13 -17.40 18.88
N LEU A 75 -19.95 -17.18 19.42
CA LEU A 75 -19.35 -18.03 20.44
C LEU A 75 -20.20 -18.02 21.71
N LEU A 76 -20.59 -16.83 22.21
CA LEU A 76 -21.43 -16.69 23.40
C LEU A 76 -22.80 -17.35 23.20
N PHE A 77 -23.42 -17.14 22.05
CA PHE A 77 -24.68 -17.82 21.69
C PHE A 77 -24.54 -19.36 21.69
N LYS A 78 -23.42 -19.89 21.17
CA LYS A 78 -23.14 -21.34 21.19
C LYS A 78 -22.93 -21.84 22.62
N VAL A 79 -22.23 -21.09 23.46
CA VAL A 79 -22.02 -21.43 24.87
C VAL A 79 -23.38 -21.58 25.58
N ASP A 80 -24.27 -20.61 25.39
CA ASP A 80 -25.58 -20.61 26.03
C ASP A 80 -26.51 -21.72 25.49
N SER A 81 -26.65 -21.81 24.17
CA SER A 81 -27.55 -22.76 23.51
C SER A 81 -27.13 -24.23 23.66
N LEU A 82 -25.84 -24.49 23.87
CA LEU A 82 -25.29 -25.83 24.07
C LEU A 82 -25.03 -26.13 25.56
N HIS A 83 -25.43 -25.24 26.45
CA HIS A 83 -25.28 -25.36 27.91
C HIS A 83 -23.84 -25.67 28.34
N LEU A 84 -22.87 -24.99 27.71
CA LEU A 84 -21.45 -25.13 28.03
C LEU A 84 -21.12 -24.29 29.26
N LYS A 85 -20.27 -24.83 30.13
CA LYS A 85 -19.72 -24.11 31.27
C LYS A 85 -18.45 -23.40 30.84
N VAL A 86 -18.39 -22.08 31.02
CA VAL A 86 -17.19 -21.28 30.77
C VAL A 86 -16.68 -20.72 32.09
N GLU A 87 -15.39 -20.92 32.35
CA GLU A 87 -14.69 -20.40 33.52
C GLU A 87 -13.41 -19.72 33.06
N MET A 88 -12.98 -18.65 33.73
CA MET A 88 -11.64 -18.09 33.51
C MET A 88 -10.72 -18.59 34.61
N ASN A 89 -9.57 -19.16 34.23
CA ASN A 89 -8.60 -19.66 35.20
C ASN A 89 -7.71 -18.52 35.74
N SER A 90 -6.81 -18.85 36.67
CA SER A 90 -5.88 -17.88 37.28
C SER A 90 -4.88 -17.24 36.31
N SER A 91 -4.76 -17.80 35.10
CA SER A 91 -3.88 -17.34 34.02
C SER A 91 -4.65 -16.57 32.93
N GLU A 92 -5.90 -16.16 33.21
CA GLU A 92 -6.81 -15.47 32.27
C GLU A 92 -7.19 -16.32 31.03
N GLU A 93 -6.96 -17.63 31.07
CA GLU A 93 -7.38 -18.53 30.00
C GLU A 93 -8.85 -18.93 30.16
N TRP A 94 -9.54 -19.03 29.04
CA TRP A 94 -10.93 -19.46 28.98
C TRP A 94 -11.01 -20.97 29.00
N VAL A 95 -11.65 -21.53 30.02
CA VAL A 95 -11.86 -22.97 30.19
C VAL A 95 -13.32 -23.29 29.89
N VAL A 96 -13.56 -23.97 28.77
CA VAL A 96 -14.89 -24.38 28.31
C VAL A 96 -15.09 -25.87 28.56
N LYS A 97 -16.14 -26.22 29.31
CA LYS A 97 -16.47 -27.59 29.71
C LYS A 97 -17.90 -27.93 29.31
N GLY A 98 -18.13 -29.14 28.82
CA GLY A 98 -19.46 -29.60 28.46
C GLY A 98 -19.40 -30.82 27.54
N LEU A 99 -20.52 -31.13 26.88
CA LEU A 99 -20.57 -32.23 25.91
C LEU A 99 -19.55 -32.02 24.77
N LYS A 100 -18.92 -33.11 24.33
CA LYS A 100 -17.87 -33.11 23.30
C LYS A 100 -18.25 -32.30 22.06
N ASP A 101 -19.43 -32.52 21.51
CA ASP A 101 -19.86 -31.85 20.28
C ASP A 101 -19.95 -30.33 20.47
N GLY A 102 -20.48 -29.88 21.60
CA GLY A 102 -20.61 -28.44 21.86
C GLY A 102 -19.28 -27.76 22.13
N VAL A 103 -18.39 -28.39 22.90
CA VAL A 103 -17.03 -27.85 23.10
C VAL A 103 -16.25 -27.84 21.77
N ASN A 104 -16.46 -28.82 20.89
CA ASN A 104 -15.84 -28.86 19.57
C ASN A 104 -16.33 -27.74 18.64
N GLU A 105 -17.59 -27.31 18.75
CA GLU A 105 -18.12 -26.16 18.00
C GLU A 105 -17.40 -24.86 18.38
N VAL A 106 -17.18 -24.63 19.68
CA VAL A 106 -16.39 -23.48 20.17
C VAL A 106 -14.94 -23.58 19.71
N LEU A 107 -14.33 -24.77 19.87
CA LEU A 107 -12.96 -25.01 19.42
C LEU A 107 -12.77 -24.74 17.93
N LYS A 108 -13.72 -25.14 17.10
CA LYS A 108 -13.71 -24.90 15.66
C LYS A 108 -13.75 -23.41 15.36
N LEU A 109 -14.68 -22.68 15.96
CA LEU A 109 -14.84 -21.24 15.76
C LEU A 109 -13.57 -20.47 16.14
N THR A 110 -12.98 -20.77 17.30
CA THR A 110 -11.72 -20.13 17.73
C THR A 110 -10.54 -20.49 16.83
N LYS A 111 -10.42 -21.76 16.42
CA LYS A 111 -9.37 -22.19 15.48
C LYS A 111 -9.50 -21.53 14.11
N ASP A 112 -10.71 -21.41 13.59
CA ASP A 112 -10.99 -20.77 12.30
C ASP A 112 -10.62 -19.28 12.36
N ALA A 113 -10.93 -18.59 13.46
CA ALA A 113 -10.53 -17.20 13.69
C ALA A 113 -9.00 -17.03 13.78
N ALA A 114 -8.31 -17.91 14.50
CA ALA A 114 -6.85 -17.90 14.59
C ALA A 114 -6.19 -18.16 13.23
N LEU A 115 -6.72 -19.11 12.44
CA LEU A 115 -6.26 -19.39 11.07
C LEU A 115 -6.48 -18.19 10.15
N ARG A 116 -7.65 -17.52 10.24
CA ARG A 116 -7.95 -16.30 9.49
C ARG A 116 -6.93 -15.20 9.80
N GLN A 117 -6.68 -14.91 11.07
CA GLN A 117 -5.73 -13.87 11.48
C GLN A 117 -4.29 -14.21 11.04
N SER A 118 -3.87 -15.47 11.17
CA SER A 118 -2.56 -15.93 10.67
C SER A 118 -2.43 -15.76 9.16
N ARG A 119 -3.49 -16.08 8.41
CA ARG A 119 -3.55 -15.88 6.96
C ARG A 119 -3.47 -14.39 6.59
N GLU A 120 -4.21 -13.52 7.26
CA GLU A 120 -4.15 -12.07 7.05
C GLU A 120 -2.74 -11.50 7.30
N LYS A 121 -2.10 -11.89 8.41
CA LYS A 121 -0.70 -11.52 8.71
C LYS A 121 0.26 -12.00 7.62
N ALA A 122 0.08 -13.22 7.12
CA ALA A 122 0.88 -13.76 6.03
C ALA A 122 0.64 -13.00 4.70
N GLN A 123 -0.60 -12.60 4.41
CA GLN A 123 -0.94 -11.76 3.26
C GLN A 123 -0.26 -10.40 3.37
N ASP A 124 -0.31 -9.75 4.52
CA ASP A 124 0.30 -8.44 4.76
C ASP A 124 1.83 -8.46 4.60
N LEU A 125 2.48 -9.45 5.22
CA LEU A 125 3.92 -9.62 5.12
C LEU A 125 4.35 -9.89 3.67
N LEU A 126 3.58 -10.69 2.93
CA LEU A 126 3.89 -10.98 1.55
C LEU A 126 3.62 -9.78 0.64
N TYR A 127 2.54 -9.05 0.87
CA TYR A 127 2.17 -7.87 0.07
C TYR A 127 3.20 -6.75 0.17
N SER A 128 3.85 -6.61 1.33
CA SER A 128 4.94 -5.63 1.51
C SER A 128 6.19 -6.02 0.72
N GLN A 129 6.44 -7.31 0.48
CA GLN A 129 7.59 -7.82 -0.26
C GLN A 129 7.33 -7.93 -1.76
N VAL A 130 6.12 -8.32 -2.15
CA VAL A 130 5.75 -8.59 -3.54
C VAL A 130 4.35 -8.04 -3.82
N THR A 131 4.25 -7.27 -4.90
CA THR A 131 2.99 -6.71 -5.36
C THR A 131 2.69 -7.16 -6.79
N TRP A 132 1.57 -7.85 -6.94
CA TRP A 132 0.96 -8.20 -8.20
C TRP A 132 0.07 -7.07 -8.69
N CYS A 133 0.12 -6.84 -10.00
CA CYS A 133 -0.59 -5.77 -10.67
C CYS A 133 -1.29 -6.34 -11.91
N ILE A 134 -2.43 -5.73 -12.23
CA ILE A 134 -3.20 -6.01 -13.45
C ILE A 134 -3.26 -4.73 -14.29
N LEU A 135 -3.14 -4.86 -15.60
CA LEU A 135 -3.28 -3.73 -16.52
C LEU A 135 -4.77 -3.41 -16.73
N GLY A 136 -5.21 -2.21 -16.35
CA GLY A 136 -6.60 -1.79 -16.53
C GLY A 136 -6.93 -1.40 -17.98
N LEU A 137 -8.22 -1.18 -18.24
CA LEU A 137 -8.80 -0.86 -19.57
C LEU A 137 -8.21 0.37 -20.28
N HIS A 138 -7.49 1.24 -19.56
CA HIS A 138 -6.86 2.45 -20.09
C HIS A 138 -5.33 2.37 -20.14
N GLY A 139 -4.75 1.16 -20.05
CA GLY A 139 -3.31 0.97 -20.01
C GLY A 139 -2.66 1.42 -18.71
N VAL A 140 -3.44 1.57 -17.64
CA VAL A 140 -2.96 1.96 -16.31
C VAL A 140 -2.86 0.74 -15.42
N TRP A 141 -1.67 0.48 -14.89
CA TRP A 141 -1.43 -0.59 -13.92
C TRP A 141 -2.17 -0.33 -12.61
N GLN A 142 -2.76 -1.38 -12.03
CA GLN A 142 -3.45 -1.35 -10.74
C GLN A 142 -2.98 -2.49 -9.86
N LYS A 143 -2.81 -2.24 -8.56
CA LYS A 143 -2.46 -3.31 -7.61
C LYS A 143 -3.67 -4.20 -7.40
N VAL A 144 -3.46 -5.51 -7.36
CA VAL A 144 -4.52 -6.43 -6.95
C VAL A 144 -4.67 -6.41 -5.42
N PRO A 145 -5.87 -6.71 -4.89
CA PRO A 145 -6.11 -6.95 -3.46
C PRO A 145 -5.14 -7.96 -2.82
N LYS A 146 -4.90 -7.86 -1.51
CA LYS A 146 -3.88 -8.65 -0.78
C LYS A 146 -4.15 -10.15 -0.82
N ASP A 147 -5.40 -10.55 -0.77
CA ASP A 147 -5.83 -11.95 -0.85
C ASP A 147 -5.56 -12.54 -2.25
N ILE A 148 -5.81 -11.76 -3.31
CA ILE A 148 -5.52 -12.12 -4.70
C ILE A 148 -4.00 -12.16 -4.94
N ASN A 149 -3.29 -11.16 -4.42
CA ASN A 149 -1.82 -11.11 -4.46
C ASN A 149 -1.21 -12.37 -3.85
N PHE A 150 -1.74 -12.78 -2.69
CA PHE A 150 -1.31 -13.99 -2.00
C PHE A 150 -1.60 -15.26 -2.80
N LYS A 151 -2.79 -15.37 -3.41
CA LYS A 151 -3.14 -16.48 -4.30
C LYS A 151 -2.21 -16.56 -5.52
N LEU A 152 -1.99 -15.45 -6.22
CA LEU A 152 -1.08 -15.35 -7.36
C LEU A 152 0.34 -15.78 -7.00
N GLU A 153 0.86 -15.26 -5.89
CA GLU A 153 2.23 -15.58 -5.44
C GLU A 153 2.38 -17.05 -4.99
N LYS A 154 1.34 -17.63 -4.38
CA LYS A 154 1.30 -19.06 -4.01
C LYS A 154 0.96 -19.97 -5.19
N LYS A 155 0.70 -19.42 -6.38
CA LYS A 155 0.24 -20.14 -7.58
C LYS A 155 -1.08 -20.89 -7.36
N ASP A 156 -1.90 -20.41 -6.44
CA ASP A 156 -3.22 -20.94 -6.10
C ASP A 156 -4.30 -20.18 -6.88
N VAL A 157 -4.31 -20.37 -8.20
CA VAL A 157 -5.13 -19.58 -9.14
C VAL A 157 -6.00 -20.42 -10.07
N LYS A 158 -6.24 -21.69 -9.70
CA LYS A 158 -7.06 -22.62 -10.51
C LYS A 158 -8.47 -22.09 -10.75
N ASP A 159 -9.04 -21.45 -9.73
CA ASP A 159 -10.37 -20.86 -9.78
C ASP A 159 -10.35 -19.38 -10.23
N GLY A 160 -9.18 -18.87 -10.64
CA GLY A 160 -9.02 -17.47 -11.01
C GLY A 160 -9.14 -16.50 -9.82
N PHE A 161 -9.55 -15.27 -10.10
CA PHE A 161 -9.85 -14.26 -9.07
C PHE A 161 -10.92 -13.26 -9.53
N VAL A 162 -11.54 -12.57 -8.56
CA VAL A 162 -12.50 -11.49 -8.81
C VAL A 162 -11.82 -10.16 -8.51
N ASP A 163 -11.82 -9.23 -9.46
CA ASP A 163 -11.26 -7.89 -9.22
C ASP A 163 -12.17 -7.00 -8.34
N THR A 164 -11.71 -5.79 -8.03
CA THR A 164 -12.47 -4.83 -7.20
C THR A 164 -13.77 -4.35 -7.85
N LYS A 165 -14.00 -4.64 -9.13
CA LYS A 165 -15.21 -4.31 -9.87
C LYS A 165 -16.16 -5.51 -10.01
N GLY A 166 -15.81 -6.66 -9.44
CA GLY A 166 -16.61 -7.87 -9.51
C GLY A 166 -16.40 -8.71 -10.78
N VAL A 167 -15.39 -8.40 -11.61
CA VAL A 167 -15.11 -9.17 -12.83
C VAL A 167 -14.31 -10.41 -12.47
N GLN A 168 -14.75 -11.57 -12.95
CA GLN A 168 -14.05 -12.84 -12.79
C GLN A 168 -12.96 -13.01 -13.87
N TRP A 169 -11.76 -13.38 -13.44
CA TRP A 169 -10.57 -13.54 -14.29
C TRP A 169 -9.98 -14.94 -14.17
N THR A 170 -9.67 -15.59 -15.29
CA THR A 170 -8.76 -16.74 -15.32
C THR A 170 -7.31 -16.25 -15.46
N VAL A 171 -6.35 -17.03 -14.96
CA VAL A 171 -4.94 -16.60 -14.87
C VAL A 171 -4.01 -17.55 -15.62
N ASP A 172 -3.17 -16.98 -16.47
CA ASP A 172 -2.03 -17.65 -17.10
C ASP A 172 -0.73 -17.07 -16.53
N LEU A 173 -0.14 -17.77 -15.56
CA LEU A 173 1.12 -17.37 -14.94
C LEU A 173 2.35 -17.57 -15.84
N GLN A 174 2.22 -18.35 -16.93
CA GLN A 174 3.32 -18.57 -17.87
C GLN A 174 3.45 -17.39 -18.82
N ASN A 175 2.32 -16.91 -19.36
CA ASN A 175 2.27 -15.74 -20.23
C ASN A 175 2.15 -14.42 -19.45
N MET A 176 1.94 -14.50 -18.12
CA MET A 176 1.69 -13.34 -17.26
C MET A 176 0.46 -12.56 -17.73
N GLU A 177 -0.65 -13.27 -17.94
CA GLU A 177 -1.90 -12.72 -18.45
C GLU A 177 -3.09 -13.13 -17.59
N ALA A 178 -4.13 -12.31 -17.63
CA ALA A 178 -5.44 -12.62 -17.06
C ALA A 178 -6.52 -12.43 -18.13
N THR A 179 -7.49 -13.35 -18.19
CA THR A 179 -8.57 -13.31 -19.17
C THR A 179 -9.91 -13.14 -18.46
N SER A 180 -10.66 -12.10 -18.82
CA SER A 180 -11.99 -11.84 -18.28
C SER A 180 -12.94 -12.95 -18.73
N CYS A 181 -13.62 -13.58 -17.78
CA CYS A 181 -14.60 -14.64 -18.08
C CYS A 181 -15.84 -14.08 -18.81
N ASP A 182 -16.20 -12.83 -18.53
CA ASP A 182 -17.41 -12.20 -19.09
C ASP A 182 -17.20 -11.73 -20.53
N SER A 183 -16.04 -11.13 -20.82
CA SER A 183 -15.77 -10.47 -22.10
C SER A 183 -14.79 -11.21 -23.00
N GLY A 184 -14.04 -12.18 -22.46
CA GLY A 184 -12.91 -12.80 -23.12
C GLY A 184 -11.70 -11.87 -23.30
N GLN A 185 -11.74 -10.66 -22.73
CA GLN A 185 -10.63 -9.70 -22.83
C GLN A 185 -9.42 -10.22 -22.07
N VAL A 186 -8.28 -10.28 -22.76
CA VAL A 186 -6.97 -10.59 -22.18
C VAL A 186 -6.29 -9.31 -21.71
N THR A 187 -5.68 -9.34 -20.53
CA THR A 187 -4.88 -8.24 -20.00
C THR A 187 -3.59 -8.75 -19.35
N ALA A 188 -2.59 -7.89 -19.29
CA ALA A 188 -1.29 -8.23 -18.72
C ALA A 188 -1.31 -8.22 -17.19
N LEU A 189 -0.60 -9.17 -16.59
CA LEU A 189 -0.24 -9.22 -15.19
C LEU A 189 1.23 -8.83 -15.03
N LYS A 190 1.54 -8.24 -13.88
CA LYS A 190 2.91 -7.89 -13.51
C LYS A 190 3.16 -8.21 -12.04
N ARG A 191 4.26 -8.91 -11.78
CA ARG A 191 4.78 -9.16 -10.43
C ARG A 191 5.93 -8.20 -10.16
N LEU A 192 5.81 -7.34 -9.16
CA LEU A 192 6.83 -6.40 -8.71
C LEU A 192 7.43 -6.90 -7.38
N GLU A 193 8.77 -6.96 -7.31
CA GLU A 193 9.48 -7.16 -6.05
C GLU A 193 9.75 -5.81 -5.40
N ASN A 194 9.20 -5.60 -4.21
CA ASN A 194 9.48 -4.42 -3.41
C ASN A 194 10.81 -4.62 -2.65
N LEU A 195 11.53 -3.53 -2.43
CA LEU A 195 12.69 -3.53 -1.56
C LEU A 195 12.24 -3.29 -0.11
N PRO A 196 12.97 -3.78 0.90
CA PRO A 196 12.55 -3.68 2.31
C PRO A 196 12.18 -2.27 2.79
N ASP A 197 12.80 -1.26 2.21
CA ASP A 197 12.68 0.17 2.52
C ASP A 197 12.06 0.99 1.38
N PHE A 198 11.66 0.35 0.27
CA PHE A 198 11.22 1.05 -0.93
C PHE A 198 10.20 0.26 -1.74
N ALA A 199 8.97 0.78 -1.78
CA ALA A 199 7.93 0.30 -2.67
C ALA A 199 8.21 0.81 -4.09
N VAL A 200 8.43 -0.13 -5.02
CA VAL A 200 8.73 0.21 -6.41
C VAL A 200 7.48 0.84 -7.05
N PRO A 201 7.60 1.98 -7.77
CA PRO A 201 6.47 2.59 -8.44
C PRO A 201 5.79 1.62 -9.40
N ILE A 202 4.46 1.58 -9.37
CA ILE A 202 3.69 0.54 -10.06
C ILE A 202 3.88 0.53 -11.59
N TYR A 203 4.26 1.66 -12.17
CA TYR A 203 4.47 1.79 -13.62
C TYR A 203 5.90 1.37 -14.04
N TRP A 204 6.80 1.08 -13.10
CA TRP A 204 8.15 0.60 -13.44
C TRP A 204 8.11 -0.85 -13.97
N ASP A 205 9.10 -1.16 -14.80
CA ASP A 205 9.49 -2.53 -15.14
C ASP A 205 10.32 -3.14 -14.03
N ASN A 206 10.33 -4.47 -14.00
CA ASN A 206 11.23 -5.22 -13.16
C ASN A 206 12.70 -4.90 -13.48
N MET A 207 13.47 -4.75 -12.41
CA MET A 207 14.92 -4.62 -12.41
C MET A 207 15.52 -5.86 -11.78
N ASN A 208 16.69 -6.26 -12.26
CA ASN A 208 17.43 -7.34 -11.63
C ASN A 208 17.88 -6.93 -10.22
N LYS A 209 18.11 -7.89 -9.31
CA LYS A 209 18.43 -7.59 -7.90
C LYS A 209 19.67 -6.71 -7.70
N SER A 210 20.61 -6.70 -8.65
CA SER A 210 21.81 -5.85 -8.63
C SER A 210 21.65 -4.54 -9.41
N GLU A 211 20.58 -4.37 -10.18
CA GLU A 211 20.32 -3.15 -10.95
C GLU A 211 19.73 -2.07 -10.04
N THR A 212 20.39 -0.92 -9.98
CA THR A 212 19.90 0.27 -9.26
C THR A 212 19.45 1.39 -10.20
N PHE A 213 19.76 1.24 -11.49
CA PHE A 213 19.47 2.19 -12.55
C PHE A 213 19.16 1.47 -13.85
N LYS A 214 18.04 1.83 -14.48
CA LYS A 214 17.62 1.32 -15.80
C LYS A 214 16.88 2.40 -16.57
N VAL A 215 17.10 2.46 -17.88
CA VAL A 215 16.38 3.35 -18.79
C VAL A 215 15.57 2.47 -19.74
N ILE A 216 14.25 2.68 -19.76
CA ILE A 216 13.30 1.90 -20.56
C ILE A 216 12.79 2.78 -21.69
N GLU A 217 13.02 2.40 -22.93
CA GLU A 217 12.33 3.01 -24.06
C GLU A 217 10.88 2.50 -24.08
N LEU A 218 9.91 3.42 -23.97
CA LEU A 218 8.51 3.04 -23.92
C LEU A 218 8.03 2.62 -25.31
N ASP A 219 7.22 1.56 -25.35
CA ASP A 219 6.51 1.16 -26.56
C ASP A 219 5.53 2.27 -26.98
N GLN A 220 5.57 2.68 -28.25
CA GLN A 220 4.74 3.76 -28.78
C GLN A 220 3.24 3.43 -28.73
N SER A 221 2.88 2.15 -28.69
CA SER A 221 1.50 1.68 -28.53
C SER A 221 1.03 1.63 -27.09
N SER A 222 1.92 1.83 -26.10
CA SER A 222 1.57 1.77 -24.69
C SER A 222 0.78 3.01 -24.25
N GLY A 223 -0.18 2.82 -23.33
CA GLY A 223 -0.95 3.93 -22.75
C GLY A 223 -0.08 4.93 -21.98
N GLU A 224 1.03 4.47 -21.39
CA GLU A 224 2.00 5.33 -20.73
C GLU A 224 2.71 6.27 -21.71
N TYR A 225 3.19 5.75 -22.85
CA TYR A 225 3.80 6.57 -23.89
C TYR A 225 2.82 7.63 -24.41
N GLU A 226 1.60 7.23 -24.74
CA GLU A 226 0.60 8.16 -25.27
C GLU A 226 0.20 9.23 -24.25
N THR A 227 0.11 8.88 -22.95
CA THR A 227 -0.14 9.86 -21.89
C THR A 227 0.95 10.93 -21.84
N VAL A 228 2.23 10.53 -21.74
CA VAL A 228 3.36 11.48 -21.67
C VAL A 228 3.48 12.31 -22.95
N LYS A 229 3.26 11.70 -24.12
CA LYS A 229 3.27 12.36 -25.42
C LYS A 229 2.14 13.38 -25.55
N MET A 230 0.91 13.04 -25.15
CA MET A 230 -0.23 13.95 -25.19
C MET A 230 0.00 15.19 -24.32
N ASP A 231 0.51 15.01 -23.10
CA ASP A 231 0.82 16.12 -22.20
C ASP A 231 1.89 17.06 -22.78
N PHE A 232 2.95 16.51 -23.37
CA PHE A 232 3.96 17.28 -24.09
C PHE A 232 3.35 18.05 -25.28
N LYS A 233 2.55 17.36 -26.10
CA LYS A 233 1.91 17.91 -27.31
C LYS A 233 0.86 18.97 -27.02
N ARG A 234 0.37 19.08 -25.79
CA ARG A 234 -0.55 20.16 -25.37
C ARG A 234 0.03 21.56 -25.63
N THR A 235 1.35 21.71 -25.57
CA THR A 235 2.00 23.03 -25.78
C THR A 235 3.12 23.01 -26.81
N VAL A 236 3.54 21.83 -27.30
CA VAL A 236 4.66 21.70 -28.24
C VAL A 236 4.21 21.06 -29.56
N THR A 237 4.58 21.68 -30.68
CA THR A 237 4.26 21.18 -32.04
C THR A 237 5.30 20.20 -32.59
N LYS A 238 6.52 20.18 -32.03
CA LYS A 238 7.67 19.34 -32.46
C LYS A 238 7.39 17.84 -32.40
N THR A 239 8.05 17.06 -33.25
CA THR A 239 7.83 15.62 -33.38
C THR A 239 8.52 14.88 -32.24
N VAL A 240 7.78 14.04 -31.51
CA VAL A 240 8.36 13.15 -30.49
C VAL A 240 8.98 11.96 -31.20
N LEU A 241 10.27 11.72 -30.98
CA LEU A 241 11.00 10.59 -31.57
C LEU A 241 10.94 9.38 -30.64
N LYS A 242 11.14 9.61 -29.34
CA LYS A 242 11.00 8.57 -28.31
C LYS A 242 10.81 9.16 -26.93
N ILE A 243 10.28 8.33 -26.03
CA ILE A 243 10.11 8.62 -24.61
C ILE A 243 10.76 7.48 -23.85
N GLN A 244 11.65 7.83 -22.94
CA GLN A 244 12.34 6.85 -22.10
C GLN A 244 11.96 7.07 -20.64
N ARG A 245 11.44 6.05 -19.97
CA ARG A 245 11.26 6.05 -18.52
C ARG A 245 12.59 5.80 -17.83
N ILE A 246 12.82 6.55 -16.76
CA ILE A 246 14.02 6.46 -15.95
C ILE A 246 13.66 5.75 -14.66
N GLN A 247 14.38 4.68 -14.34
CA GLN A 247 14.21 3.89 -13.12
C GLN A 247 15.49 3.93 -12.32
N ASN A 248 15.66 4.97 -11.50
CA ASN A 248 16.81 5.09 -10.61
C ASN A 248 16.33 4.93 -9.16
N ILE A 249 16.62 3.77 -8.56
CA ILE A 249 16.16 3.40 -7.22
C ILE A 249 16.65 4.39 -6.18
N ASN A 250 17.92 4.78 -6.26
CA ASN A 250 18.54 5.66 -5.25
C ASN A 250 17.94 7.07 -5.31
N LEU A 251 17.79 7.62 -6.52
CA LEU A 251 17.15 8.93 -6.69
C LEU A 251 15.69 8.90 -6.27
N ARG A 252 14.95 7.84 -6.63
CA ARG A 252 13.54 7.70 -6.27
C ARG A 252 13.36 7.54 -4.76
N ARG A 253 14.21 6.78 -4.07
CA ARG A 253 14.21 6.69 -2.60
C ARG A 253 14.39 8.04 -1.93
N LEU A 254 15.43 8.80 -2.32
CA LEU A 254 15.69 10.13 -1.75
C LEU A 254 14.52 11.08 -1.99
N TYR A 255 13.90 10.99 -3.17
CA TYR A 255 12.70 11.74 -3.52
C TYR A 255 11.50 11.38 -2.63
N GLU A 256 11.21 10.08 -2.42
CA GLU A 256 10.08 9.65 -1.59
C GLU A 256 10.25 10.02 -0.11
N VAL A 257 11.49 9.94 0.40
CA VAL A 257 11.81 10.42 1.76
C VAL A 257 11.55 11.92 1.88
N ARG A 258 12.00 12.71 0.89
CA ARG A 258 11.73 14.17 0.88
C ARG A 258 10.24 14.47 0.74
N LYS A 259 9.51 13.71 -0.07
CA LYS A 259 8.06 13.84 -0.21
C LYS A 259 7.35 13.61 1.13
N THR A 260 7.69 12.53 1.82
CA THR A 260 7.11 12.20 3.14
C THR A 260 7.43 13.29 4.17
N GLU A 261 8.65 13.82 4.19
CA GLU A 261 9.03 14.91 5.08
C GLU A 261 8.22 16.19 4.79
N LEU A 262 8.01 16.56 3.52
CA LEU A 262 7.17 17.69 3.17
C LEU A 262 5.69 17.45 3.47
N GLU A 263 5.17 16.24 3.25
CA GLU A 263 3.79 15.88 3.60
C GLU A 263 3.52 16.03 5.10
N ASN A 264 4.46 15.60 5.94
CA ASN A 264 4.36 15.74 7.39
C ASN A 264 4.52 17.20 7.84
N ARG A 265 5.30 18.00 7.12
CA ARG A 265 5.62 19.39 7.48
C ARG A 265 4.58 20.41 7.05
N ASN A 266 3.88 20.16 5.94
CA ASN A 266 3.11 21.18 5.22
C ASN A 266 1.59 21.14 5.44
N ASP A 267 1.11 20.41 6.44
CA ASP A 267 -0.31 20.27 6.76
C ASP A 267 -1.15 19.98 5.50
N SER A 268 -2.20 20.78 5.23
CA SER A 268 -3.10 20.61 4.09
C SER A 268 -2.46 20.78 2.71
N MET A 269 -1.27 21.41 2.62
CA MET A 269 -0.57 21.58 1.33
C MET A 269 0.20 20.32 0.91
N GLY A 270 0.59 19.49 1.87
CA GLY A 270 1.43 18.33 1.64
C GLY A 270 2.70 18.67 0.85
N ALA A 271 3.18 17.71 0.05
CA ALA A 271 4.39 17.92 -0.75
C ALA A 271 4.20 18.76 -2.03
N GLY A 272 2.96 19.05 -2.43
CA GLY A 272 2.68 19.78 -3.67
C GLY A 272 3.35 19.17 -4.91
N GLU A 273 3.31 17.83 -5.07
CA GLU A 273 3.92 17.15 -6.21
C GLU A 273 3.31 17.65 -7.54
N LYS A 274 4.15 18.05 -8.48
CA LYS A 274 3.79 18.46 -9.83
C LYS A 274 4.63 17.73 -10.87
N ILE A 275 4.02 17.43 -12.02
CA ILE A 275 4.74 17.00 -13.23
C ILE A 275 5.13 18.25 -14.01
N LEU A 276 6.43 18.48 -14.14
CA LEU A 276 7.00 19.69 -14.78
C LEU A 276 8.11 19.33 -15.78
N TYR A 277 8.52 20.30 -16.58
CA TYR A 277 9.43 20.09 -17.71
C TYR A 277 10.79 20.78 -17.52
N HIS A 278 11.88 20.09 -17.86
CA HIS A 278 13.23 20.63 -17.82
C HIS A 278 13.98 20.35 -19.12
N GLY A 279 14.21 21.39 -19.93
CA GLY A 279 14.99 21.29 -21.16
C GLY A 279 16.48 21.30 -20.84
N THR A 280 17.27 20.47 -21.51
CA THR A 280 18.72 20.37 -21.29
C THR A 280 19.47 19.99 -22.57
N SER A 281 20.80 20.07 -22.55
CA SER A 281 21.64 19.51 -23.61
C SER A 281 21.79 17.98 -23.48
N LYS A 282 22.17 17.34 -24.58
CA LYS A 282 22.43 15.88 -24.65
C LYS A 282 23.50 15.44 -23.66
N GLU A 283 24.53 16.26 -23.48
CA GLU A 283 25.70 15.99 -22.65
C GLU A 283 25.32 15.93 -21.16
N SER A 284 24.33 16.71 -20.74
CA SER A 284 23.84 16.73 -19.35
C SER A 284 22.87 15.58 -19.02
N CYS A 285 22.23 14.95 -20.02
CA CYS A 285 21.23 13.90 -19.80
C CYS A 285 21.76 12.75 -18.95
N THR A 286 22.96 12.24 -19.28
CA THR A 286 23.58 11.14 -18.53
C THR A 286 23.84 11.53 -17.08
N SER A 287 24.31 12.74 -16.82
CA SER A 287 24.54 13.24 -15.46
C SER A 287 23.24 13.29 -14.68
N ILE A 288 22.20 13.94 -15.23
CA ILE A 288 20.90 14.10 -14.56
C ILE A 288 20.27 12.73 -14.22
N MET A 289 20.32 11.75 -15.13
CA MET A 289 19.76 10.42 -14.87
C MET A 289 20.50 9.64 -13.78
N ASN A 290 21.80 9.90 -13.58
CA ASN A 290 22.64 9.19 -12.60
C ASN A 290 22.69 9.90 -11.24
N THR A 291 22.84 11.22 -11.23
CA THR A 291 23.15 12.02 -10.03
C THR A 291 22.08 13.08 -9.70
N ASN A 292 20.96 13.06 -10.41
CA ASN A 292 19.85 14.00 -10.30
C ASN A 292 20.13 15.41 -10.85
N PHE A 293 19.13 16.29 -10.76
CA PHE A 293 19.27 17.70 -11.10
C PHE A 293 20.18 18.42 -10.10
N ASN A 294 21.36 18.82 -10.55
CA ASN A 294 22.31 19.53 -9.70
C ASN A 294 22.19 21.05 -9.85
N ARG A 295 21.79 21.73 -8.77
CA ARG A 295 21.65 23.20 -8.75
C ARG A 295 22.96 23.95 -9.01
N SER A 296 24.13 23.36 -8.72
CA SER A 296 25.42 24.01 -9.01
C SER A 296 25.73 24.05 -10.51
N LEU A 297 25.07 23.19 -11.30
CA LEU A 297 25.11 23.17 -12.75
C LEU A 297 23.93 23.95 -13.36
N ALA A 298 22.86 24.16 -12.59
CA ALA A 298 21.71 24.98 -12.97
C ALA A 298 22.08 26.47 -12.86
N GLY A 299 21.90 27.22 -13.95
CA GLY A 299 22.22 28.66 -13.97
C GLY A 299 23.08 29.13 -15.14
N GLN A 300 23.35 28.26 -16.14
CA GLN A 300 23.91 28.70 -17.42
C GLN A 300 22.99 29.69 -18.15
N ASN A 301 21.69 29.63 -17.85
CA ASN A 301 20.67 30.60 -18.27
C ASN A 301 20.20 31.39 -17.05
N ALA A 302 20.08 32.72 -17.17
CA ALA A 302 19.87 33.70 -16.09
C ALA A 302 19.04 33.21 -14.88
N THR A 303 19.60 33.31 -13.67
CA THR A 303 19.00 32.87 -12.38
C THR A 303 18.08 33.93 -11.78
N VAL A 304 17.07 34.36 -12.55
CA VAL A 304 16.18 35.49 -12.21
C VAL A 304 15.39 35.28 -10.93
N TYR A 305 15.03 34.03 -10.60
CA TYR A 305 14.19 33.70 -9.44
C TYR A 305 14.95 32.94 -8.35
N GLY A 306 16.28 32.86 -8.45
CA GLY A 306 17.15 32.18 -7.48
C GLY A 306 18.13 31.19 -8.11
N GLN A 307 19.13 30.77 -7.34
CA GLN A 307 20.17 29.80 -7.67
C GLN A 307 19.70 28.38 -7.35
N GLY A 308 18.68 27.92 -8.07
CA GLY A 308 18.11 26.59 -7.96
C GLY A 308 17.88 25.93 -9.33
N THR A 309 17.25 24.77 -9.33
CA THR A 309 16.87 24.07 -10.56
C THR A 309 15.49 24.53 -11.01
N TYR A 310 15.37 24.94 -12.28
CA TYR A 310 14.16 25.50 -12.88
C TYR A 310 13.35 24.42 -13.59
N PHE A 311 12.03 24.45 -13.39
CA PHE A 311 11.08 23.54 -14.03
C PHE A 311 9.87 24.32 -14.56
N ALA A 312 9.56 24.17 -15.84
CA ALA A 312 8.43 24.85 -16.47
C ALA A 312 7.13 24.04 -16.33
N VAL A 313 6.01 24.75 -16.18
CA VAL A 313 4.66 24.16 -16.22
C VAL A 313 4.29 23.70 -17.63
N ASN A 314 4.67 24.49 -18.64
CA ASN A 314 4.42 24.19 -20.05
C ASN A 314 5.69 23.68 -20.73
N ALA A 315 5.59 22.55 -21.42
CA ALA A 315 6.68 21.97 -22.20
C ALA A 315 7.21 22.94 -23.27
N SER A 316 6.37 23.81 -23.82
CA SER A 316 6.77 24.85 -24.80
C SER A 316 7.95 25.69 -24.32
N TYR A 317 7.96 26.10 -23.05
CA TYR A 317 9.04 26.88 -22.48
C TYR A 317 10.34 26.08 -22.50
N SER A 318 10.33 24.86 -21.96
CA SER A 318 11.49 23.98 -21.92
C SER A 318 11.93 23.48 -23.30
N SER A 319 11.06 23.53 -24.32
CA SER A 319 11.37 23.10 -25.70
C SER A 319 12.17 24.13 -26.50
N ASN A 320 12.33 25.34 -25.95
CA ASN A 320 13.12 26.40 -26.55
C ASN A 320 14.59 25.94 -26.70
N PRO A 321 15.23 26.15 -27.87
CA PRO A 321 16.63 25.78 -28.10
C PRO A 321 17.66 26.36 -27.11
N ILE A 322 17.32 27.41 -26.36
CA ILE A 322 18.18 27.95 -25.29
C ILE A 322 18.26 27.00 -24.09
N TYR A 323 17.20 26.21 -23.83
CA TYR A 323 17.14 25.28 -22.70
C TYR A 323 17.37 23.84 -23.18
N ALA A 324 16.54 23.36 -24.11
CA ALA A 324 16.74 22.07 -24.75
C ALA A 324 17.69 22.24 -25.94
N VAL A 325 18.98 22.40 -25.68
CA VAL A 325 19.98 22.69 -26.72
C VAL A 325 19.99 21.59 -27.79
N PRO A 326 19.74 21.90 -29.08
CA PRO A 326 19.79 20.92 -30.14
C PRO A 326 21.19 20.29 -30.24
N ALA A 327 21.25 18.96 -30.23
CA ALA A 327 22.47 18.23 -30.49
C ALA A 327 22.87 18.32 -31.98
N ALA A 328 24.04 17.79 -32.32
CA ALA A 328 24.57 17.83 -33.70
C ALA A 328 23.65 17.17 -34.74
N ASP A 329 22.81 16.21 -34.34
CA ASP A 329 21.81 15.54 -35.18
C ASP A 329 20.48 16.32 -35.28
N GLY A 330 20.40 17.48 -34.61
CA GLY A 330 19.22 18.33 -34.49
C GLY A 330 18.21 17.86 -33.45
N ASN A 331 18.48 16.78 -32.70
CA ASN A 331 17.59 16.30 -31.66
C ASN A 331 17.69 17.17 -30.41
N GLN A 332 16.56 17.35 -29.74
CA GLN A 332 16.45 18.06 -28.48
C GLN A 332 15.96 17.13 -27.37
N TYR A 333 16.35 17.46 -26.14
CA TYR A 333 16.16 16.61 -24.97
C TYR A 333 15.45 17.38 -23.86
N MET A 334 14.42 16.76 -23.27
CA MET A 334 13.67 17.34 -22.19
C MET A 334 13.27 16.27 -21.18
N PHE A 335 13.53 16.54 -19.91
CA PHE A 335 13.01 15.72 -18.83
C PHE A 335 11.58 16.13 -18.49
N VAL A 336 10.74 15.12 -18.26
CA VAL A 336 9.52 15.24 -17.47
C VAL A 336 9.88 14.81 -16.05
N ALA A 337 9.77 15.73 -15.11
CA ALA A 337 10.19 15.53 -13.74
C ALA A 337 8.99 15.60 -12.80
N ARG A 338 9.02 14.76 -11.76
CA ARG A 338 8.18 14.96 -10.57
C ARG A 338 8.90 15.93 -9.65
N VAL A 339 8.24 17.01 -9.27
CA VAL A 339 8.82 18.10 -8.49
C VAL A 339 7.94 18.38 -7.28
N LEU A 340 8.53 18.35 -6.09
CA LEU A 340 7.82 18.64 -4.84
C LEU A 340 7.80 20.16 -4.65
N THR A 341 6.70 20.81 -5.02
CA THR A 341 6.63 22.29 -5.01
C THR A 341 6.17 22.87 -3.68
N GLY A 342 5.43 22.10 -2.89
CA GLY A 342 4.90 22.49 -1.58
C GLY A 342 4.33 23.91 -1.53
N TYR A 343 4.52 24.58 -0.40
CA TYR A 343 4.32 26.02 -0.29
C TYR A 343 5.37 26.75 -1.13
N HIS A 344 4.89 27.66 -1.96
CA HIS A 344 5.75 28.49 -2.82
C HIS A 344 5.46 29.97 -2.66
N THR A 345 6.43 30.78 -3.05
CA THR A 345 6.33 32.25 -3.08
C THR A 345 7.12 32.83 -4.25
N GLN A 346 7.05 34.13 -4.47
CA GLN A 346 7.77 34.76 -5.57
C GLN A 346 9.28 34.69 -5.34
N GLY A 347 10.01 34.22 -6.36
CA GLY A 347 11.46 34.15 -6.33
C GLY A 347 12.12 35.50 -6.63
N GLN A 348 13.37 35.64 -6.23
CA GLN A 348 14.20 36.81 -6.52
C GLN A 348 15.62 36.37 -6.89
N THR A 349 16.29 37.21 -7.67
CA THR A 349 17.68 36.98 -8.07
C THR A 349 18.58 36.75 -6.84
N ASN A 350 19.59 35.89 -7.00
CA ASN A 350 20.59 35.57 -5.97
C ASN A 350 20.10 34.83 -4.71
N MET A 351 18.82 34.44 -4.62
CA MET A 351 18.36 33.53 -3.57
C MET A 351 19.12 32.20 -3.64
N LYS A 352 19.66 31.72 -2.52
CA LYS A 352 20.29 30.38 -2.41
C LYS A 352 19.38 29.36 -1.73
N THR A 353 18.37 29.84 -1.03
CA THR A 353 17.30 29.08 -0.38
C THR A 353 16.00 29.85 -0.54
N PRO A 354 14.83 29.19 -0.45
CA PRO A 354 13.55 29.89 -0.36
C PRO A 354 13.52 30.81 0.88
N PRO A 355 12.69 31.86 0.86
CA PRO A 355 12.53 32.74 2.01
C PRO A 355 11.77 32.06 3.16
N VAL A 356 11.80 32.66 4.35
CA VAL A 356 11.06 32.19 5.54
C VAL A 356 9.55 32.38 5.32
N ARG A 357 8.78 31.30 5.54
CA ARG A 357 7.31 31.29 5.55
C ARG A 357 6.75 31.50 6.96
N VAL A 358 7.25 30.77 7.94
CA VAL A 358 6.88 30.90 9.35
C VAL A 358 8.15 31.07 10.18
N ALA A 359 8.26 32.20 10.87
CA ALA A 359 9.43 32.50 11.69
C ALA A 359 9.56 31.51 12.86
N PRO A 360 10.79 31.15 13.27
CA PRO A 360 12.05 31.64 12.72
C PRO A 360 12.54 30.89 11.47
N ASP A 361 12.29 29.57 11.36
CA ASP A 361 13.10 28.70 10.49
C ASP A 361 12.30 27.89 9.46
N HIS A 362 10.98 28.05 9.37
CA HIS A 362 10.18 27.31 8.39
C HIS A 362 10.19 28.05 7.06
N LEU A 363 11.06 27.62 6.14
CA LEU A 363 11.14 28.16 4.78
C LEU A 363 9.94 27.75 3.92
N TYR A 364 9.72 28.49 2.84
CA TYR A 364 8.97 27.96 1.70
C TYR A 364 9.70 26.74 1.09
N ASP A 365 8.97 25.93 0.34
CA ASP A 365 9.52 24.72 -0.29
C ASP A 365 10.12 25.03 -1.66
N SER A 366 9.49 25.94 -2.40
CA SER A 366 9.95 26.37 -3.72
C SER A 366 9.66 27.86 -3.95
N VAL A 367 10.15 28.39 -5.06
CA VAL A 367 9.78 29.73 -5.52
C VAL A 367 9.29 29.71 -6.96
N VAL A 368 8.53 30.72 -7.34
CA VAL A 368 7.88 30.85 -8.65
C VAL A 368 8.12 32.22 -9.26
N ASP A 369 7.85 32.33 -10.56
CA ASP A 369 7.84 33.59 -11.30
C ASP A 369 6.64 34.48 -10.93
N ASN A 370 5.46 33.88 -10.76
CA ASN A 370 4.21 34.54 -10.42
C ASN A 370 3.40 33.69 -9.43
N THR A 371 3.02 34.24 -8.28
CA THR A 371 2.32 33.49 -7.22
C THR A 371 0.84 33.20 -7.52
N LEU A 372 0.21 33.97 -8.40
CA LEU A 372 -1.20 33.76 -8.78
C LEU A 372 -1.34 32.71 -9.87
N ASN A 373 -0.44 32.73 -10.86
CA ASN A 373 -0.41 31.77 -11.94
C ASN A 373 1.04 31.43 -12.31
N PRO A 374 1.69 30.51 -11.57
CA PRO A 374 3.06 30.12 -11.84
C PRO A 374 3.23 29.51 -13.23
N SER A 375 4.21 30.00 -13.99
CA SER A 375 4.64 29.35 -15.24
C SER A 375 5.88 28.47 -15.04
N MET A 376 6.57 28.64 -13.92
CA MET A 376 7.72 27.84 -13.52
C MET A 376 7.88 27.75 -12.02
N PHE A 377 8.58 26.70 -11.59
CA PHE A 377 8.99 26.48 -10.21
C PHE A 377 10.51 26.34 -10.15
N VAL A 378 11.10 26.87 -9.08
CA VAL A 378 12.52 26.74 -8.77
C VAL A 378 12.65 26.06 -7.42
N VAL A 379 13.38 24.94 -7.40
CA VAL A 379 13.66 24.17 -6.19
C VAL A 379 15.15 24.21 -5.86
N PHE A 380 15.47 24.19 -4.57
CA PHE A 380 16.83 24.41 -4.07
C PHE A 380 17.47 23.18 -3.44
N HIS A 381 16.73 22.07 -3.35
CA HIS A 381 17.19 20.84 -2.73
C HIS A 381 17.30 19.70 -3.75
N ASP A 382 18.40 18.94 -3.68
CA ASP A 382 18.81 18.02 -4.76
C ASP A 382 17.89 16.80 -4.90
N CYS A 383 17.17 16.41 -3.84
CA CYS A 383 16.16 15.34 -3.88
C CYS A 383 14.71 15.84 -4.01
N GLN A 384 14.49 17.12 -4.31
CA GLN A 384 13.15 17.70 -4.45
C GLN A 384 12.53 17.49 -5.85
N ALA A 385 13.33 16.94 -6.77
CA ALA A 385 12.88 16.54 -8.09
C ALA A 385 13.39 15.14 -8.43
N TYR A 386 12.61 14.41 -9.23
CA TYR A 386 12.96 13.12 -9.79
C TYR A 386 12.76 13.14 -11.31
N PRO A 387 13.78 12.85 -12.13
CA PRO A 387 13.63 12.76 -13.58
C PRO A 387 12.87 11.47 -13.91
N ASP A 388 11.59 11.58 -14.25
CA ASP A 388 10.70 10.42 -14.44
C ASP A 388 10.77 9.90 -15.88
N TYR A 389 10.81 10.83 -16.84
CA TYR A 389 10.95 10.51 -18.27
C TYR A 389 11.94 11.44 -18.96
N LEU A 390 12.57 10.95 -20.04
CA LEU A 390 13.33 11.73 -21.01
C LEU A 390 12.62 11.66 -22.37
N ILE A 391 12.19 12.81 -22.88
CA ILE A 391 11.61 12.96 -24.21
C ILE A 391 12.72 13.39 -25.17
N THR A 392 12.90 12.64 -26.26
CA THR A 392 13.71 13.06 -27.41
C THR A 392 12.78 13.52 -28.52
N PHE A 393 12.97 14.74 -29.01
CA PHE A 393 12.10 15.36 -30.01
C PHE A 393 12.87 16.20 -31.02
N LYS A 394 12.22 16.57 -32.12
CA LYS A 394 12.80 17.40 -33.19
C LYS A 394 11.78 18.35 -33.80
#